data_AF-A0A372ILD3-F1
#
_entry.id   AF-A0A372ILD3-F1
#
_cell.length_a   1.000
_cell.length_b   1.000
_cell.length_c   1.000
_cell.angle_alpha   90.00
_cell.angle_beta   90.00
_cell.angle_gamma   90.00
#
_symmetry.space_group_name_H-M   'P 1'
#
loop_
_entity.id
_entity.type
_entity.pdbx_description
1 polymer ?
#
loop_
_entity_poly.entity_id
_entity_poly.type
_entity_poly.pdbx_seq_one_letter_code
_entity_poly.pdbx_strand_id
1 'polypeptide(L)'
;MGLIWCPVSNLFNLGRTLSLDHIQCHSSVALGTDSPLTAEGDLLDHIRFIARELQAQPALLYELVTTRAAHLLRLKRGEGSLRSGHVASFIAVRDRNRSPAETLTQISWEDIELVIESGRIVLSSMEMAARFPAELLEGLESIRINNIERLIRAPVQMMLRETFKGLGFWPDLSGRKLGPSLGPHTNPCRLLQPSDMPMPWCTAQQEKDQNIEAEPAEIAGLPEDCHGNVTSLVF
;
A
#
# COMPACT_ATOMS: atom_id res chain seq x y z
N MET A 1 -29.57 -14.61 6.17
CA MET A 1 -28.79 -14.98 4.97
C MET A 1 -27.87 -13.82 4.63
N GLY A 2 -26.62 -14.06 4.28
CA GLY A 2 -25.65 -13.01 3.94
C GLY A 2 -25.40 -12.96 2.44
N LEU A 3 -25.19 -11.77 1.90
CA LEU A 3 -24.88 -11.53 0.49
C LEU A 3 -23.46 -10.96 0.35
N ILE A 4 -22.60 -11.61 -0.45
CA ILE A 4 -21.38 -10.98 -0.95
C ILE A 4 -21.71 -10.43 -2.33
N TRP A 5 -21.56 -9.11 -2.50
CA TRP A 5 -21.86 -8.42 -3.75
C TRP A 5 -20.55 -8.12 -4.48
N CYS A 6 -20.36 -8.71 -5.66
CA CYS A 6 -19.16 -8.52 -6.50
C CYS A 6 -19.53 -7.83 -7.82
N PRO A 7 -19.78 -6.51 -7.84
CA PRO A 7 -20.40 -5.86 -8.99
C PRO A 7 -19.55 -5.90 -10.26
N VAL A 8 -18.23 -5.75 -10.15
CA VAL A 8 -17.34 -5.79 -11.32
C VAL A 8 -17.36 -7.19 -11.96
N SER A 9 -17.20 -8.24 -11.15
CA SER A 9 -17.30 -9.64 -11.63
C SER A 9 -18.70 -9.96 -12.21
N ASN A 10 -19.77 -9.50 -11.56
CA ASN A 10 -21.14 -9.70 -12.06
C ASN A 10 -21.36 -9.04 -13.42
N LEU A 11 -20.87 -7.81 -13.61
CA LEU A 11 -20.97 -7.11 -14.89
C LEU A 11 -20.16 -7.82 -15.97
N PHE A 12 -18.95 -8.29 -15.65
CA PHE A 12 -18.12 -9.05 -16.58
C PHE A 12 -18.78 -10.37 -17.01
N ASN A 13 -19.28 -11.16 -16.05
CA ASN A 13 -19.82 -12.50 -16.34
C ASN A 13 -21.27 -12.49 -16.84
N LEU A 14 -22.11 -11.59 -16.33
CA LEU A 14 -23.56 -11.63 -16.50
C LEU A 14 -24.12 -10.41 -17.24
N GLY A 15 -23.28 -9.40 -17.52
CA GLY A 15 -23.71 -8.12 -18.12
C GLY A 15 -24.62 -7.28 -17.22
N ARG A 16 -24.80 -7.67 -15.94
CA ARG A 16 -25.68 -6.97 -14.98
C ARG A 16 -25.24 -7.24 -13.54
N THR A 17 -25.57 -6.30 -12.65
CA THR A 17 -25.38 -6.44 -11.20
C THR A 17 -26.59 -5.90 -10.43
N LEU A 18 -26.70 -6.20 -9.14
CA LEU A 18 -27.76 -5.68 -8.28
C LEU A 18 -27.70 -4.14 -8.20
N SER A 19 -28.86 -3.48 -8.17
CA SER A 19 -28.93 -2.02 -8.00
C SER A 19 -28.59 -1.62 -6.56
N LEU A 20 -28.12 -0.38 -6.38
CA LEU A 20 -27.80 0.15 -5.06
C LEU A 20 -28.99 0.13 -4.10
N ASP A 21 -30.21 0.35 -4.58
CA ASP A 21 -31.42 0.27 -3.75
C ASP A 21 -31.57 -1.12 -3.10
N HIS A 22 -31.29 -2.19 -3.85
CA HIS A 22 -31.32 -3.55 -3.32
C HIS A 22 -30.21 -3.78 -2.28
N ILE A 23 -29.02 -3.22 -2.52
CA ILE A 23 -27.89 -3.32 -1.59
C ILE A 23 -28.18 -2.55 -0.29
N GLN A 24 -28.79 -1.36 -0.39
CA GLN A 24 -29.14 -0.53 0.76
C GLN A 24 -30.23 -1.17 1.63
N CYS A 25 -31.24 -1.79 1.00
CA CYS A 25 -32.31 -2.49 1.71
C CYS A 25 -31.83 -3.75 2.44
N HIS A 26 -30.64 -4.27 2.12
CA HIS A 26 -30.12 -5.49 2.73
C HIS A 26 -29.16 -5.14 3.89
N SER A 27 -29.48 -5.58 5.11
CA SER A 27 -28.64 -5.29 6.29
C SER A 27 -27.41 -6.19 6.40
N SER A 28 -27.43 -7.36 5.77
CA SER A 28 -26.33 -8.33 5.79
C SER A 28 -25.72 -8.47 4.40
N VAL A 29 -24.96 -7.46 3.97
CA VAL A 29 -24.28 -7.44 2.67
C VAL A 29 -22.85 -6.91 2.83
N ALA A 30 -21.91 -7.46 2.07
CA ALA A 30 -20.53 -7.01 1.99
C ALA A 30 -20.09 -6.89 0.54
N LEU A 31 -19.14 -6.01 0.26
CA LEU A 31 -18.50 -5.91 -1.05
C LEU A 31 -17.41 -6.99 -1.17
N GLY A 32 -17.37 -7.67 -2.32
CA GLY A 32 -16.29 -8.60 -2.68
C GLY A 32 -15.73 -8.30 -4.06
N THR A 33 -14.48 -8.71 -4.30
CA THR A 33 -13.82 -8.57 -5.61
C THR A 33 -14.06 -9.77 -6.52
N ASP A 34 -14.38 -10.93 -5.96
CA ASP A 34 -14.34 -12.23 -6.64
C ASP A 34 -12.91 -12.59 -7.12
N SER A 35 -12.80 -13.58 -7.99
CA SER A 35 -11.55 -14.05 -8.58
C SER A 35 -10.92 -13.01 -9.54
N PRO A 36 -9.57 -12.88 -9.54
CA PRO A 36 -8.84 -12.13 -10.56
C PRO A 36 -9.11 -12.59 -12.00
N LEU A 37 -9.62 -13.81 -12.21
CA LEU A 37 -9.99 -14.33 -13.53
C LEU A 37 -11.23 -13.62 -14.11
N THR A 38 -12.12 -13.13 -13.26
CA THR A 38 -13.42 -12.58 -13.63
C THR A 38 -13.50 -11.07 -13.45
N ALA A 39 -12.55 -10.48 -12.72
CA ALA A 39 -12.45 -9.05 -12.54
C ALA A 39 -10.98 -8.68 -12.29
N GLU A 40 -10.48 -7.71 -13.06
CA GLU A 40 -9.15 -7.16 -12.84
C GLU A 40 -9.13 -6.19 -11.64
N GLY A 41 -7.91 -5.86 -11.19
CA GLY A 41 -7.67 -4.91 -10.12
C GLY A 41 -7.78 -5.49 -8.71
N ASP A 42 -7.74 -4.59 -7.72
CA ASP A 42 -7.93 -4.90 -6.30
C ASP A 42 -9.23 -4.32 -5.73
N LEU A 43 -9.42 -4.46 -4.42
CA LEU A 43 -10.61 -3.95 -3.73
C LEU A 43 -10.79 -2.42 -3.90
N LEU A 44 -9.70 -1.63 -3.91
CA LEU A 44 -9.78 -0.19 -4.10
C LEU A 44 -10.17 0.15 -5.54
N ASP A 45 -9.70 -0.61 -6.53
CA ASP A 45 -10.14 -0.48 -7.92
C ASP A 45 -11.66 -0.70 -8.04
N HIS A 46 -12.19 -1.72 -7.35
CA HIS A 46 -13.62 -2.02 -7.34
C HIS A 46 -14.43 -0.94 -6.62
N ILE A 47 -13.98 -0.45 -5.47
CA ILE A 47 -14.63 0.66 -4.75
C ILE A 47 -14.71 1.90 -5.64
N ARG A 48 -13.61 2.26 -6.31
CA ARG A 48 -13.58 3.42 -7.23
C ARG A 48 -14.54 3.24 -8.40
N PHE A 49 -14.57 2.04 -9.00
CA PHE A 49 -15.51 1.71 -10.06
C PHE A 49 -16.96 1.91 -9.60
N ILE A 50 -17.34 1.35 -8.44
CA ILE A 50 -18.72 1.43 -7.93
C ILE A 50 -19.09 2.88 -7.56
N ALA A 51 -18.16 3.63 -6.98
CA ALA A 51 -18.38 5.03 -6.64
C ALA A 51 -18.64 5.90 -7.89
N ARG A 52 -17.94 5.63 -9.00
CA ARG A 52 -18.03 6.44 -10.23
C ARG A 52 -19.15 5.97 -11.16
N GLU A 53 -19.16 4.69 -11.49
CA GLU A 53 -20.03 4.12 -12.52
C GLU A 53 -21.42 3.76 -11.99
N LEU A 54 -21.49 3.27 -10.74
CA LEU A 54 -22.77 2.98 -10.08
C LEU A 54 -23.25 4.14 -9.19
N GLN A 55 -22.46 5.20 -9.06
CA GLN A 55 -22.78 6.40 -8.26
C GLN A 55 -23.08 6.10 -6.79
N ALA A 56 -22.40 5.11 -6.21
CA ALA A 56 -22.60 4.74 -4.81
C ALA A 56 -22.06 5.80 -3.85
N GLN A 57 -22.82 6.04 -2.78
CA GLN A 57 -22.41 6.97 -1.74
C GLN A 57 -21.16 6.43 -1.00
N PRO A 58 -20.15 7.28 -0.72
CA PRO A 58 -18.93 6.85 -0.02
C PRO A 58 -19.20 6.16 1.32
N ALA A 59 -20.17 6.64 2.10
CA ALA A 59 -20.53 6.05 3.40
C ALA A 59 -21.01 4.59 3.26
N LEU A 60 -21.83 4.29 2.25
CA LEU A 60 -22.26 2.93 1.98
C LEU A 60 -21.09 2.03 1.62
N LEU A 61 -20.21 2.49 0.71
CA LEU A 61 -19.03 1.71 0.30
C LEU A 61 -18.10 1.43 1.48
N TYR A 62 -17.89 2.42 2.33
CA TYR A 62 -17.11 2.28 3.55
C TYR A 62 -17.69 1.20 4.46
N GLU A 63 -19.00 1.23 4.75
CA GLU A 63 -19.67 0.20 5.54
C GLU A 63 -19.56 -1.20 4.92
N LEU A 64 -19.73 -1.31 3.60
CA LEU A 64 -19.70 -2.59 2.87
C LEU A 64 -18.36 -3.31 2.94
N VAL A 65 -17.26 -2.59 3.17
CA VAL A 65 -15.91 -3.17 3.32
C VAL A 65 -15.37 -3.12 4.74
N THR A 66 -16.15 -2.60 5.69
CA THR A 66 -15.77 -2.50 7.11
C THR A 66 -16.83 -3.15 8.01
N THR A 67 -17.69 -2.36 8.63
CA THR A 67 -18.65 -2.79 9.65
C THR A 67 -19.63 -3.85 9.16
N ARG A 68 -20.20 -3.69 7.95
CA ARG A 68 -21.13 -4.68 7.39
C ARG A 68 -20.41 -5.96 6.97
N ALA A 69 -19.19 -5.84 6.43
CA ALA A 69 -18.37 -7.00 6.12
C ALA A 69 -18.03 -7.80 7.38
N ALA A 70 -17.54 -7.15 8.42
CA ALA A 70 -17.23 -7.77 9.70
C ALA A 70 -18.46 -8.46 10.33
N HIS A 71 -19.62 -7.79 10.30
CA HIS A 71 -20.87 -8.35 10.79
C HIS A 71 -21.33 -9.57 9.97
N LEU A 72 -21.29 -9.49 8.63
CA LEU A 72 -21.67 -10.60 7.75
C LEU A 72 -20.76 -11.80 7.95
N LEU A 73 -19.45 -11.57 8.08
CA LEU A 73 -18.43 -12.60 8.32
C LEU A 73 -18.40 -13.08 9.78
N ARG A 74 -19.23 -12.51 10.66
CA ARG A 74 -19.35 -12.85 12.08
C ARG A 74 -18.03 -12.75 12.83
N LEU A 75 -17.23 -11.74 12.47
CA LEU A 75 -15.99 -11.43 13.17
C LEU A 75 -16.32 -10.90 14.58
N LYS A 76 -15.50 -11.25 15.57
CA LYS A 76 -15.87 -11.14 17.00
C LYS A 76 -14.92 -10.28 17.83
N ARG A 77 -13.86 -9.74 17.23
CA ARG A 77 -12.82 -8.99 17.96
C ARG A 77 -12.90 -7.49 17.68
N GLY A 78 -13.98 -7.03 17.04
CA GLY A 78 -14.22 -5.62 16.75
C GLY A 78 -13.71 -5.15 15.39
N GLU A 79 -13.43 -6.09 14.48
CA GLU A 79 -13.09 -5.85 13.08
C GLU A 79 -14.11 -4.91 12.40
N GLY A 80 -13.66 -4.17 11.39
CA GLY A 80 -14.50 -3.18 10.71
C GLY A 80 -14.76 -1.91 11.54
N SER A 81 -14.15 -1.73 12.72
CA SER A 81 -14.22 -0.47 13.48
C SER A 81 -12.95 -0.16 14.28
N LEU A 82 -12.60 1.12 14.38
CA LEU A 82 -11.49 1.61 15.22
C LEU A 82 -12.03 2.15 16.55
N ARG A 83 -11.97 1.32 17.60
CA ARG A 83 -12.41 1.67 18.97
C ARG A 83 -11.46 1.04 19.99
N SER A 84 -11.34 1.65 21.16
CA SER A 84 -10.59 1.03 22.27
C SER A 84 -11.17 -0.35 22.61
N GLY A 85 -10.29 -1.33 22.83
CA GLY A 85 -10.67 -2.72 23.10
C GLY A 85 -10.96 -3.56 21.85
N HIS A 86 -11.00 -2.97 20.66
CA HIS A 86 -11.12 -3.71 19.40
C HIS A 86 -9.74 -4.13 18.88
N VAL A 87 -9.73 -5.14 18.01
CA VAL A 87 -8.53 -5.55 17.28
C VAL A 87 -8.04 -4.41 16.39
N ALA A 88 -6.74 -4.13 16.46
CA ALA A 88 -6.10 -3.08 15.68
C ALA A 88 -5.85 -3.58 14.24
N SER A 89 -6.87 -3.48 13.39
CA SER A 89 -6.76 -3.72 11.94
C SER A 89 -7.20 -2.48 11.18
N PHE A 90 -6.27 -1.90 10.43
CA PHE A 90 -6.48 -0.66 9.69
C PHE A 90 -5.40 -0.45 8.65
N ILE A 91 -5.67 0.41 7.68
CA ILE A 91 -4.64 1.00 6.82
C ILE A 91 -4.46 2.47 7.17
N ALA A 92 -3.31 3.03 6.82
CA ALA A 92 -3.09 4.46 6.91
C ALA A 92 -2.71 5.00 5.53
N VAL A 93 -3.26 6.17 5.21
CA VAL A 93 -3.01 6.91 3.97
C VAL A 93 -2.69 8.36 4.32
N ARG A 94 -2.06 9.08 3.39
CA ARG A 94 -1.83 10.52 3.57
C ARG A 94 -3.14 11.25 3.80
N ASP A 95 -3.16 12.17 4.76
CA ASP A 95 -4.35 12.97 5.00
C ASP A 95 -4.68 13.85 3.79
N ARG A 96 -5.95 13.83 3.39
CA ARG A 96 -6.49 14.57 2.25
C ARG A 96 -7.55 15.59 2.67
N ASN A 97 -7.69 15.88 3.98
CA ASN A 97 -8.72 16.76 4.54
C ASN A 97 -10.14 16.35 4.13
N ARG A 98 -10.43 15.05 4.17
CA ARG A 98 -11.72 14.44 3.82
C ARG A 98 -12.11 13.39 4.85
N SER A 99 -13.38 12.99 4.85
CA SER A 99 -13.79 11.86 5.67
C SER A 99 -13.10 10.54 5.22
N PRO A 100 -12.96 9.54 6.10
CA PRO A 100 -12.47 8.22 5.74
C PRO A 100 -13.22 7.60 4.55
N ALA A 101 -14.54 7.74 4.54
CA ALA A 101 -15.40 7.23 3.49
C ALA A 101 -15.10 7.88 2.13
N GLU A 102 -15.01 9.21 2.07
CA GLU A 102 -14.66 9.94 0.84
C GLU A 102 -13.23 9.67 0.38
N THR A 103 -12.30 9.51 1.32
CA THR A 103 -10.91 9.19 1.00
C THR A 103 -10.82 7.81 0.34
N LEU A 104 -11.51 6.82 0.91
CA LEU A 104 -11.53 5.44 0.42
C LEU A 104 -11.99 5.34 -1.06
N THR A 105 -12.91 6.19 -1.51
CA THR A 105 -13.39 6.18 -2.91
C THR A 105 -12.46 6.88 -3.90
N GLN A 106 -11.34 7.44 -3.43
CA GLN A 106 -10.41 8.24 -4.25
C GLN A 106 -8.98 7.71 -4.26
N ILE A 107 -8.63 6.85 -3.30
CA ILE A 107 -7.28 6.29 -3.19
C ILE A 107 -7.10 5.06 -4.07
N SER A 108 -5.83 4.76 -4.36
CA SER A 108 -5.36 3.51 -4.93
C SER A 108 -4.42 2.81 -3.95
N TRP A 109 -3.97 1.60 -4.28
CA TRP A 109 -2.98 0.89 -3.48
C TRP A 109 -1.66 1.67 -3.28
N GLU A 110 -1.33 2.57 -4.22
CA GLU A 110 -0.12 3.39 -4.17
C GLU A 110 -0.17 4.40 -3.01
N ASP A 111 -1.38 4.80 -2.62
CA ASP A 111 -1.63 5.76 -1.53
C ASP A 111 -1.59 5.11 -0.14
N ILE A 112 -1.50 3.77 -0.07
CA ILE A 112 -1.37 3.05 1.20
C ILE A 112 0.06 3.19 1.73
N GLU A 113 0.17 3.87 2.87
CA GLU A 113 1.43 4.09 3.58
C GLU A 113 1.70 3.02 4.64
N LEU A 114 0.65 2.45 5.22
CA LEU A 114 0.73 1.47 6.30
C LEU A 114 -0.45 0.51 6.26
N VAL A 115 -0.21 -0.76 6.56
CA VAL A 115 -1.25 -1.74 6.90
C VAL A 115 -0.89 -2.38 8.23
N ILE A 116 -1.80 -2.28 9.18
CA ILE A 116 -1.73 -2.96 10.46
C ILE A 116 -2.79 -4.07 10.48
N GLU A 117 -2.39 -5.27 10.88
CA GLU A 117 -3.30 -6.39 11.12
C GLU A 117 -3.10 -6.91 12.55
N SER A 118 -4.16 -6.89 13.36
CA SER A 118 -4.11 -7.31 14.77
C SER A 118 -2.94 -6.69 15.55
N GLY A 119 -2.65 -5.41 15.31
CA GLY A 119 -1.57 -4.66 15.97
C GLY A 119 -0.17 -4.90 15.41
N ARG A 120 -0.03 -5.63 14.31
CA ARG A 120 1.27 -5.88 13.65
C ARG A 120 1.36 -5.18 12.31
N ILE A 121 2.50 -4.57 12.01
CA ILE A 121 2.78 -3.99 10.70
C ILE A 121 2.88 -5.12 9.68
N VAL A 122 1.99 -5.14 8.70
CA VAL A 122 1.99 -6.11 7.59
C VAL A 122 2.54 -5.51 6.31
N LEU A 123 2.30 -4.22 6.07
CA LEU A 123 2.85 -3.48 4.95
C LEU A 123 3.24 -2.08 5.42
N SER A 124 4.38 -1.59 4.95
CA SER A 124 4.80 -0.21 5.14
C SER A 124 5.37 0.36 3.85
N SER A 125 5.11 1.63 3.57
CA SER A 125 5.93 2.40 2.65
C SER A 125 7.33 2.61 3.24
N MET A 126 8.29 2.96 2.37
CA MET A 126 9.64 3.28 2.81
C MET A 126 9.67 4.54 3.69
N GLU A 127 8.85 5.54 3.36
CA GLU A 127 8.74 6.78 4.14
C GLU A 127 8.23 6.51 5.55
N MET A 128 7.18 5.69 5.68
CA MET A 128 6.62 5.32 6.97
C MET A 128 7.58 4.41 7.77
N ALA A 129 8.26 3.48 7.09
CA ALA A 129 9.21 2.58 7.73
C ALA A 129 10.36 3.34 8.41
N ALA A 130 10.85 4.41 7.78
CA ALA A 130 11.91 5.26 8.35
C ALA A 130 11.53 5.91 9.69
N ARG A 131 10.25 5.93 10.07
CA ARG A 131 9.74 6.50 11.32
C ARG A 131 9.57 5.47 12.43
N PHE A 132 9.71 4.17 12.13
CA PHE A 132 9.53 3.11 13.11
C PHE A 132 10.86 2.62 13.71
N PRO A 133 10.85 2.18 14.98
CA PRO A 133 11.95 1.40 15.54
C PRO A 133 12.20 0.12 14.73
N ALA A 134 13.46 -0.29 14.63
CA ALA A 134 13.87 -1.44 13.84
C ALA A 134 13.18 -2.75 14.27
N GLU A 135 12.86 -2.87 15.56
CA GLU A 135 12.18 -4.02 16.15
C GLU A 135 10.77 -4.21 15.59
N LEU A 136 10.07 -3.12 15.27
CA LEU A 136 8.73 -3.20 14.65
C LEU A 136 8.80 -3.62 13.18
N LEU A 137 9.95 -3.39 12.55
CA LEU A 137 10.21 -3.72 11.15
C LEU A 137 10.79 -5.12 10.96
N GLU A 138 11.18 -5.80 12.03
CA GLU A 138 11.73 -7.15 11.99
C GLU A 138 10.77 -8.10 11.25
N GLY A 139 11.29 -8.86 10.29
CA GLY A 139 10.52 -9.81 9.49
C GLY A 139 9.70 -9.19 8.34
N LEU A 140 9.88 -7.91 8.04
CA LEU A 140 9.44 -7.34 6.78
C LEU A 140 10.53 -7.51 5.71
N GLU A 141 10.09 -7.86 4.51
CA GLU A 141 10.93 -8.00 3.32
C GLU A 141 10.50 -6.96 2.26
N SER A 142 11.47 -6.43 1.52
CA SER A 142 11.18 -5.49 0.43
C SER A 142 10.50 -6.22 -0.74
N ILE A 143 9.57 -5.55 -1.42
CA ILE A 143 9.05 -5.93 -2.71
C ILE A 143 8.88 -4.68 -3.56
N ARG A 144 9.13 -4.82 -4.86
CA ARG A 144 8.85 -3.77 -5.84
C ARG A 144 7.64 -4.15 -6.68
N ILE A 145 6.60 -3.33 -6.60
CA ILE A 145 5.37 -3.45 -7.37
C ILE A 145 5.32 -2.23 -8.30
N ASN A 146 5.27 -2.47 -9.60
CA ASN A 146 5.61 -1.49 -10.62
C ASN A 146 6.98 -0.86 -10.32
N ASN A 147 7.02 0.43 -9.96
CA ASN A 147 8.23 1.15 -9.58
C ASN A 147 8.21 1.61 -8.11
N ILE A 148 7.28 1.08 -7.33
CA ILE A 148 7.04 1.48 -5.96
C ILE A 148 7.56 0.40 -5.03
N GLU A 149 8.45 0.80 -4.13
CA GLU A 149 9.00 -0.09 -3.12
C GLU A 149 8.11 -0.11 -1.86
N ARG A 150 7.89 -1.32 -1.35
CA ARG A 150 7.11 -1.60 -0.14
C ARG A 150 7.83 -2.61 0.71
N LEU A 151 7.70 -2.49 2.02
CA LEU A 151 8.07 -3.52 2.97
C LEU A 151 6.83 -4.34 3.30
N ILE A 152 6.89 -5.67 3.20
CA ILE A 152 5.78 -6.58 3.49
C ILE A 152 6.23 -7.67 4.45
N ARG A 153 5.38 -8.00 5.44
CA ARG A 153 5.60 -9.11 6.38
C ARG A 153 5.20 -10.45 5.76
N ALA A 154 6.01 -10.93 4.83
CA ALA A 154 5.88 -12.23 4.20
C ALA A 154 7.24 -12.62 3.59
N PRO A 155 7.49 -13.92 3.33
CA PRO A 155 8.72 -14.39 2.68
C PRO A 155 8.72 -14.09 1.16
N VAL A 156 8.42 -12.86 0.78
CA VAL A 156 8.19 -12.43 -0.61
C VAL A 156 9.43 -12.64 -1.47
N GLN A 157 10.63 -12.51 -0.92
CA GLN A 157 11.88 -12.73 -1.66
C GLN A 157 12.04 -14.18 -2.09
N MET A 158 11.73 -15.11 -1.18
CA MET A 158 11.73 -16.54 -1.49
C MET A 158 10.64 -16.86 -2.51
N MET A 159 9.40 -16.38 -2.28
CA MET A 159 8.28 -16.63 -3.18
C MET A 159 8.55 -16.13 -4.61
N LEU A 160 9.08 -14.92 -4.76
CA LEU A 160 9.44 -14.36 -6.06
C LEU A 160 10.56 -15.14 -6.74
N ARG A 161 11.59 -15.54 -6.00
CA ARG A 161 12.70 -16.34 -6.53
C ARG A 161 12.22 -17.68 -7.06
N GLU A 162 11.42 -18.42 -6.29
CA GLU A 162 10.91 -19.72 -6.71
C GLU A 162 9.91 -19.58 -7.87
N THR A 163 9.09 -18.53 -7.88
CA THR A 163 8.18 -18.24 -8.99
C THR A 163 8.96 -17.92 -10.28
N PHE A 164 9.98 -17.07 -10.21
CA PHE A 164 10.83 -16.75 -11.36
C PHE A 164 11.57 -17.98 -11.89
N LYS A 165 12.08 -18.85 -11.01
CA LYS A 165 12.68 -20.14 -11.43
C LYS A 165 11.69 -21.02 -12.18
N GLY A 166 10.43 -21.05 -11.76
CA GLY A 166 9.38 -21.84 -12.41
C GLY A 166 8.90 -21.27 -13.73
N LEU A 167 8.79 -19.94 -13.85
CA LEU A 167 8.21 -19.26 -15.02
C LEU A 167 9.24 -18.80 -16.05
N GLY A 168 10.48 -18.49 -15.62
CA GLY A 168 11.52 -17.86 -16.45
C GLY A 168 11.32 -16.36 -16.71
N PHE A 169 10.28 -15.75 -16.12
CA PHE A 169 9.99 -14.32 -16.19
C PHE A 169 9.38 -13.82 -14.87
N TRP A 170 9.37 -12.50 -14.69
CA TRP A 170 8.74 -11.88 -13.52
C TRP A 170 7.23 -11.87 -13.67
N PRO A 171 6.46 -12.40 -12.70
CA PRO A 171 5.02 -12.44 -12.79
C PRO A 171 4.40 -11.05 -12.60
N ASP A 172 3.22 -10.86 -13.17
CA ASP A 172 2.35 -9.72 -12.89
C ASP A 172 1.27 -10.14 -11.88
N LEU A 173 0.93 -9.26 -10.93
CA LEU A 173 -0.16 -9.44 -9.98
C LEU A 173 -1.25 -8.40 -10.22
N SER A 174 -2.43 -8.85 -10.66
CA SER A 174 -3.56 -7.97 -10.97
C SER A 174 -3.19 -6.79 -11.90
N GLY A 175 -2.42 -7.07 -12.95
CA GLY A 175 -1.94 -6.06 -13.90
C GLY A 175 -0.76 -5.21 -13.40
N ARG A 176 -0.15 -5.56 -12.26
CA ARG A 176 0.99 -4.84 -11.66
C ARG A 176 2.26 -5.66 -11.80
N LYS A 177 3.30 -5.06 -12.36
CA LYS A 177 4.57 -5.72 -12.63
C LYS A 177 5.32 -5.94 -11.33
N LEU A 178 5.79 -7.17 -11.08
CA LEU A 178 6.72 -7.40 -9.99
C LEU A 178 8.15 -7.23 -10.51
N GLY A 179 8.98 -6.59 -9.70
CA GLY A 179 10.39 -6.41 -10.00
C GLY A 179 11.28 -6.96 -8.88
N PRO A 180 12.56 -7.22 -9.18
CA PRO A 180 13.53 -7.47 -8.13
C PRO A 180 13.55 -6.24 -7.20
N SER A 181 13.49 -6.42 -5.89
CA SER A 181 13.80 -5.34 -4.95
C SER A 181 15.26 -4.95 -5.15
N LEU A 182 15.58 -3.65 -5.09
CA LEU A 182 16.96 -3.27 -4.81
C LEU A 182 17.17 -3.76 -3.38
N GLY A 183 18.14 -4.64 -3.14
CA GLY A 183 18.36 -5.20 -1.80
C GLY A 183 18.51 -4.09 -0.75
N PRO A 184 18.40 -4.41 0.55
CA PRO A 184 18.60 -3.40 1.58
C PRO A 184 19.95 -2.71 1.34
N HIS A 185 19.92 -1.41 1.04
CA HIS A 185 21.07 -0.58 1.33
C HIS A 185 21.34 -0.78 2.82
N THR A 186 22.52 -1.32 3.11
CA THR A 186 23.15 -1.35 4.42
C THR A 186 22.82 -0.07 5.18
N ASN A 187 22.25 -0.19 6.38
CA ASN A 187 22.06 0.84 7.41
C ASN A 187 21.78 2.28 6.92
N PRO A 188 20.63 2.90 7.25
CA PRO A 188 20.37 4.33 6.95
C PRO A 188 21.30 5.32 7.69
N CYS A 189 22.38 4.85 8.34
CA CYS A 189 23.34 5.63 9.13
C CYS A 189 24.81 5.48 8.68
N ARG A 190 25.08 5.13 7.42
CA ARG A 190 26.44 5.22 6.88
C ARG A 190 26.44 6.07 5.62
N LEU A 191 26.85 7.32 5.78
CA LEU A 191 27.29 8.18 4.67
C LEU A 191 28.27 7.36 3.82
N LEU A 192 27.90 7.09 2.57
CA LEU A 192 28.79 6.47 1.59
C LEU A 192 29.99 7.39 1.39
N GLN A 193 31.19 6.88 1.69
CA GLN A 193 32.42 7.56 1.31
C GLN A 193 32.65 7.40 -0.20
N PRO A 194 33.25 8.38 -0.89
CA PRO A 194 33.36 8.38 -2.36
C PRO A 194 34.22 7.27 -3.00
N SER A 195 34.71 6.28 -2.24
CA SER A 195 35.64 5.26 -2.73
C SER A 195 34.98 4.03 -3.37
N ASP A 196 33.65 3.86 -3.26
CA ASP A 196 32.98 2.59 -3.61
C ASP A 196 32.13 2.64 -4.89
N MET A 197 32.29 3.65 -5.75
CA MET A 197 31.68 3.64 -7.08
C MET A 197 32.63 3.06 -8.15
N PRO A 198 32.19 2.10 -8.98
CA PRO A 198 32.95 1.72 -10.17
C PRO A 198 32.89 2.87 -11.19
N MET A 199 34.08 3.38 -11.54
CA MET A 199 34.28 4.48 -12.49
C MET A 199 33.60 4.21 -13.85
N PRO A 200 32.92 5.20 -14.45
CA PRO A 200 32.50 5.12 -15.84
C PRO A 200 33.71 5.32 -16.76
N TRP A 201 33.75 4.51 -17.81
CA TRP A 201 34.47 4.70 -19.06
C TRP A 201 34.70 6.18 -19.40
N CYS A 202 35.96 6.61 -19.45
CA CYS A 202 36.33 7.88 -20.05
C CYS A 202 37.63 7.67 -20.86
N THR A 203 37.52 7.71 -22.19
CA THR A 203 38.66 7.98 -23.06
C THR A 203 39.11 9.42 -22.86
N ALA A 204 40.41 9.55 -22.64
CA ALA A 204 41.30 10.72 -22.56
C ALA A 204 40.79 12.08 -23.08
N GLN A 205 41.08 13.14 -22.31
CA GLN A 205 42.13 14.13 -22.65
C GLN A 205 42.43 15.09 -21.47
N GLN A 206 43.70 15.51 -21.40
CA GLN A 206 44.39 16.44 -20.48
C GLN A 206 43.66 17.80 -20.33
N GLU A 207 43.82 18.64 -19.29
CA GLU A 207 45.05 19.22 -18.73
C GLU A 207 44.72 20.19 -17.55
N LYS A 208 45.68 20.37 -16.62
CA LYS A 208 45.99 21.55 -15.75
C LYS A 208 45.18 21.93 -14.47
N ASP A 209 45.90 21.76 -13.35
CA ASP A 209 46.26 22.74 -12.31
C ASP A 209 45.24 23.79 -11.83
N GLN A 210 44.87 23.80 -10.53
CA GLN A 210 45.50 24.63 -9.48
C GLN A 210 44.69 24.61 -8.15
N ASN A 211 45.46 24.36 -7.10
CA ASN A 211 45.30 24.53 -5.66
C ASN A 211 44.60 25.84 -5.20
N ILE A 212 43.57 25.78 -4.33
CA ILE A 212 43.26 26.81 -3.29
C ILE A 212 42.62 26.14 -2.05
N GLU A 213 43.03 26.68 -0.90
CA GLU A 213 42.93 26.27 0.50
C GLU A 213 41.51 26.19 1.10
N ALA A 214 41.43 25.44 2.21
CA ALA A 214 40.26 25.32 3.08
C ALA A 214 40.33 26.29 4.27
N GLU A 215 39.21 26.90 4.63
CA GLU A 215 38.90 27.34 6.00
C GLU A 215 37.39 27.17 6.31
N PRO A 216 36.99 26.99 7.60
CA PRO A 216 35.67 26.51 7.99
C PRO A 216 34.76 27.60 8.58
N ALA A 217 33.45 27.46 8.42
CA ALA A 217 32.38 27.70 9.44
C ALA A 217 31.03 27.95 8.77
N GLU A 218 29.99 27.22 9.20
CA GLU A 218 28.79 27.77 9.86
C GLU A 218 27.68 26.70 9.86
N ILE A 219 27.33 26.26 11.08
CA ILE A 219 26.16 25.43 11.36
C ILE A 219 24.99 26.39 11.51
N ALA A 220 24.03 26.35 10.58
CA ALA A 220 22.78 27.10 10.69
C ALA A 220 21.59 26.25 10.22
N GLY A 221 20.62 26.09 11.12
CA GLY A 221 19.21 25.89 10.81
C GLY A 221 18.76 24.47 10.46
N LEU A 222 18.32 23.72 11.47
CA LEU A 222 17.30 22.68 11.27
C LEU A 222 15.96 23.38 10.97
N PRO A 223 15.25 23.06 9.87
CA PRO A 223 13.85 23.41 9.77
C PRO A 223 13.03 22.41 10.59
N GLU A 224 12.34 22.93 11.61
CA GLU A 224 11.14 22.33 12.17
C GLU A 224 10.07 22.27 11.07
N ASP A 225 9.69 21.05 10.67
CA ASP A 225 8.32 20.64 10.32
C ASP A 225 8.36 19.30 9.57
N CYS A 226 8.20 18.21 10.34
CA CYS A 226 7.98 16.86 9.81
C CYS A 226 6.73 16.24 10.45
N HIS A 227 5.64 17.00 10.48
CA HIS A 227 4.31 16.45 10.79
C HIS A 227 3.51 16.33 9.49
N GLY A 228 3.83 15.31 8.70
CA GLY A 228 2.91 14.85 7.67
C GLY A 228 1.70 14.22 8.36
N ASN A 229 0.54 14.87 8.28
CA ASN A 229 -0.71 14.33 8.82
C ASN A 229 -1.10 13.05 8.05
N VAL A 230 -1.39 11.98 8.79
CA VAL A 230 -1.77 10.67 8.27
C VAL A 230 -3.18 10.36 8.77
N THR A 231 -4.07 9.98 7.86
CA THR A 231 -5.45 9.58 8.18
C THR A 231 -5.55 8.06 8.14
N SER A 232 -6.15 7.47 9.18
CA SER A 232 -6.35 6.02 9.28
C SER A 232 -7.71 5.61 8.71
N LEU A 233 -7.73 4.55 7.90
CA LEU A 233 -8.94 3.92 7.33
C LEU A 233 -9.09 2.51 7.91
N VAL A 234 -10.32 2.13 8.24
CA VAL A 234 -10.63 0.85 8.92
C VAL A 234 -10.78 -0.28 7.91
N PHE A 235 -10.39 -1.51 8.25
CA PHE A 235 -10.78 -2.76 7.57
C PHE A 235 -11.18 -3.83 8.60
#